data_AF-A0A354I020-F1
#
_entry.id   AF-A0A354I020-F1
#
_cell.length_a   1.000
_cell.length_b   1.000
_cell.length_c   1.000
_cell.angle_alpha   90.00
_cell.angle_beta   90.00
_cell.angle_gamma   90.00
#
_symmetry.space_group_name_H-M   'P 1'
#
loop_
_entity.id
_entity.type
_entity.pdbx_description
1 polymer ?
#
loop_
_entity_poly.entity_id
_entity_poly.type
_entity_poly.pdbx_seq_one_letter_code
_entity_poly.pdbx_strand_id
1 'polypeptide(L)'
;MKKTTYILIALVIAGALAVIGTTIFITSGGTPMKSVTIGPDMTTRPLASFSAIRINVNPEYAHRHIISFDSNLTCDIVGSKSATSPSVTMSPDWEKYLTFTLDNDTLTINFDFHGAERYNVNDENDNTIYYTYFDPQPINVTVPSGMLKSLRLNRIVDTTISGIDSESLELDNYRIALDNCDIDSVKVIPSSGTNNSGNYDDSVYVETYCEPGLTSSDIILKKCRIGTLDLALYPQTIDIYGSEGSRIDLLRWTDTSTENSQIAFLDNHSAEIGKIEWISPAGNRFRFASNGSMTITPF
;
A
#
# COMPACT_ATOMS: atom_id res chain seq x y z
N MET A 1 -34.04 44.07 27.40
CA MET A 1 -33.16 43.21 28.22
C MET A 1 -33.23 41.72 27.88
N LYS A 2 -34.40 41.11 27.59
CA LYS A 2 -34.50 39.66 27.32
C LYS A 2 -33.70 39.16 26.11
N LYS A 3 -33.65 39.91 24.99
CA LYS A 3 -32.93 39.50 23.77
C LYS A 3 -31.41 39.43 23.93
N THR A 4 -30.83 40.36 24.70
CA THR A 4 -29.37 40.42 24.94
C THR A 4 -28.90 39.28 25.84
N THR A 5 -29.72 38.86 26.81
CA THR A 5 -29.42 37.71 27.69
C THR A 5 -29.37 36.39 26.93
N TYR A 6 -30.29 36.17 25.97
CA TYR A 6 -30.27 34.95 25.15
C TYR A 6 -29.06 34.88 24.22
N ILE A 7 -28.58 36.02 23.71
CA ILE A 7 -27.38 36.09 22.87
C ILE A 7 -26.12 35.74 23.69
N LEU A 8 -26.01 36.25 24.92
CA LEU A 8 -24.89 35.94 25.82
C LEU A 8 -24.88 34.46 26.23
N ILE A 9 -26.04 33.87 26.54
CA ILE A 9 -26.14 32.44 26.86
C ILE A 9 -25.75 31.58 25.66
N ALA A 10 -26.18 31.94 24.45
CA ALA A 10 -25.82 31.22 23.23
C ALA A 10 -24.30 31.28 22.93
N LEU A 11 -23.66 32.44 23.16
CA LEU A 11 -22.21 32.60 23.01
C LEU A 11 -21.41 31.79 24.05
N VAL A 12 -21.88 31.72 25.29
CA VAL A 12 -21.23 30.91 26.34
C VAL A 12 -21.35 29.42 26.03
N ILE A 13 -22.51 28.95 25.56
CA ILE A 13 -22.70 27.55 25.14
C ILE A 13 -21.85 27.22 23.91
N ALA A 14 -21.77 28.12 22.93
CA ALA A 14 -20.91 27.95 21.75
C ALA A 14 -19.42 27.91 22.15
N GLY A 15 -18.99 28.78 23.07
CA GLY A 15 -17.63 28.76 23.60
C GLY A 15 -17.30 27.47 24.37
N ALA A 16 -18.24 26.97 25.17
CA ALA A 16 -18.07 25.70 25.89
C ALA A 16 -18.01 24.50 24.93
N LEU A 17 -18.85 24.46 23.89
CA LEU A 17 -18.82 23.42 22.86
C LEU A 17 -17.52 23.48 22.03
N ALA A 18 -17.01 24.67 21.74
CA ALA A 18 -15.72 24.83 21.07
C ALA A 18 -14.57 24.28 21.94
N VAL A 19 -14.53 24.62 23.23
CA VAL A 19 -13.50 24.10 24.15
C VAL A 19 -13.62 22.59 24.29
N ILE A 20 -14.82 22.04 24.51
CA ILE A 20 -15.04 20.58 24.60
C ILE A 20 -14.63 19.88 23.29
N GLY A 21 -15.01 20.43 22.13
CA GLY A 21 -14.62 19.90 20.83
C GLY A 21 -13.12 19.88 20.61
N THR A 22 -12.41 20.92 21.07
CA THR A 22 -10.95 21.01 20.95
C THR A 22 -10.25 20.05 21.93
N THR A 23 -10.75 19.92 23.16
CA THR A 23 -10.20 18.98 24.15
C THR A 23 -10.42 17.54 23.72
N ILE A 24 -11.60 17.20 23.17
CA ILE A 24 -11.87 15.85 22.62
C ILE A 24 -10.89 15.55 21.49
N PHE A 25 -10.67 16.50 20.56
CA PHE A 25 -9.71 16.35 19.46
C PHE A 25 -8.28 16.07 19.95
N ILE A 26 -7.86 16.73 21.04
CA ILE A 26 -6.53 16.55 21.65
C ILE A 26 -6.45 15.23 22.45
N THR A 27 -7.56 14.71 22.97
CA THR A 27 -7.56 13.46 23.76
C THR A 27 -7.87 12.20 22.96
N SER A 28 -8.41 12.30 21.75
CA SER A 28 -8.67 11.15 20.87
C SER A 28 -7.50 10.81 19.95
N GLY A 29 -6.55 11.74 19.76
CA GLY A 29 -5.22 11.45 19.23
C GLY A 29 -4.29 11.14 20.40
N GLY A 30 -3.85 9.90 20.53
CA GLY A 30 -2.84 9.48 21.52
C GLY A 30 -1.61 10.40 21.67
N THR A 31 -0.82 10.18 22.70
CA THR A 31 0.25 11.09 23.12
C THR A 31 1.51 10.91 22.24
N PRO A 32 1.96 11.95 21.52
CA PRO A 32 3.18 11.86 20.75
C PRO A 32 4.39 11.90 21.69
N MET A 33 5.27 10.90 21.56
CA MET A 33 6.40 10.74 22.48
C MET A 33 7.73 11.10 21.84
N LYS A 34 7.91 10.82 20.55
CA LYS A 34 9.17 10.99 19.85
C LYS A 34 8.96 11.19 18.36
N SER A 35 9.87 11.93 17.75
CA SER A 35 10.02 12.00 16.30
C SER A 35 11.37 11.40 15.92
N VAL A 36 11.38 10.56 14.89
CA VAL A 36 12.55 9.90 14.33
C VAL A 36 12.65 10.28 12.87
N THR A 37 13.71 11.00 12.53
CA THR A 37 14.06 11.29 11.13
C THR A 37 15.14 10.33 10.67
N ILE A 38 14.88 9.62 9.57
CA ILE A 38 15.89 8.79 8.93
C ILE A 38 16.83 9.71 8.13
N GLY A 39 18.14 9.61 8.36
CA GLY A 39 19.11 10.48 7.70
C GLY A 39 19.17 10.26 6.17
N PRO A 40 19.46 11.31 5.38
CA PRO A 40 19.44 11.24 3.91
C PRO A 40 20.64 10.52 3.29
N ASP A 41 21.66 10.17 4.08
CA ASP A 41 22.87 9.50 3.60
C ASP A 41 22.55 8.08 3.17
N MET A 42 22.77 7.75 1.90
CA MET A 42 22.42 6.45 1.33
C MET A 42 23.65 5.55 1.18
N THR A 43 23.53 4.30 1.63
CA THR A 43 24.57 3.28 1.45
C THR A 43 24.04 2.09 0.68
N THR A 44 24.86 1.56 -0.22
CA THR A 44 24.53 0.36 -1.00
C THR A 44 25.20 -0.85 -0.37
N ARG A 45 24.43 -1.91 -0.16
CA ARG A 45 24.93 -3.20 0.30
C ARG A 45 24.49 -4.33 -0.64
N PRO A 46 25.39 -5.30 -0.94
CA PRO A 46 25.04 -6.43 -1.77
C PRO A 46 24.04 -7.34 -1.06
N LEU A 47 23.18 -8.00 -1.84
CA LEU A 47 22.27 -9.04 -1.38
C LEU A 47 22.62 -10.36 -2.07
N ALA A 48 22.31 -11.48 -1.41
CA ALA A 48 22.31 -12.78 -2.07
C ALA A 48 21.12 -12.88 -3.03
N SER A 49 21.16 -13.86 -3.95
CA SER A 49 20.13 -14.03 -4.97
C SER A 49 18.77 -14.41 -4.37
N PHE A 50 17.68 -13.88 -4.95
CA PHE A 50 16.28 -14.15 -4.63
C PHE A 50 15.41 -13.96 -5.90
N SER A 51 14.21 -14.52 -5.95
CA SER A 51 13.22 -14.21 -7.00
C SER A 51 11.95 -13.56 -6.47
N ALA A 52 11.73 -13.59 -5.15
CA ALA A 52 10.57 -12.98 -4.51
C ALA A 52 10.99 -11.92 -3.50
N ILE A 53 10.17 -10.87 -3.36
CA ILE A 53 10.28 -9.88 -2.30
C ILE A 53 8.99 -9.90 -1.47
N ARG A 54 9.13 -9.86 -0.15
CA ARG A 54 8.04 -9.62 0.79
C ARG A 54 8.37 -8.43 1.67
N ILE A 55 7.47 -7.44 1.72
CA ILE A 55 7.60 -6.27 2.58
C ILE A 55 6.54 -6.32 3.66
N ASN A 56 6.99 -6.44 4.91
CA ASN A 56 6.14 -6.48 6.09
C ASN A 56 6.36 -5.20 6.90
N VAL A 57 5.27 -4.57 7.32
CA VAL A 57 5.31 -3.42 8.23
C VAL A 57 4.49 -3.76 9.45
N ASN A 58 5.11 -3.73 10.63
CA ASN A 58 4.41 -3.90 11.90
C ASN A 58 4.43 -2.57 12.68
N PRO A 59 3.44 -1.68 12.48
CA PRO A 59 3.41 -0.40 13.17
C PRO A 59 3.15 -0.54 14.68
N GLU A 60 2.51 -1.64 15.10
CA GLU A 60 2.31 -2.01 16.50
C GLU A 60 3.48 -2.89 16.97
N TYR A 61 4.62 -2.24 17.17
CA TYR A 61 5.84 -2.95 17.61
C TYR A 61 5.83 -3.28 19.11
N ALA A 62 4.92 -2.66 19.88
CA ALA A 62 4.72 -2.92 21.32
C ALA A 62 3.29 -2.54 21.75
N HIS A 63 2.83 -3.10 22.89
CA HIS A 63 1.51 -2.80 23.44
C HIS A 63 1.33 -1.30 23.66
N ARG A 64 0.25 -0.73 23.10
CA ARG A 64 -0.11 0.71 23.16
C ARG A 64 0.94 1.66 22.55
N HIS A 65 1.90 1.16 21.76
CA HIS A 65 2.81 2.00 20.98
C HIS A 65 2.66 1.78 19.50
N ILE A 66 2.53 2.88 18.78
CA ILE A 66 2.25 2.86 17.35
C ILE A 66 3.27 3.73 16.64
N ILE A 67 3.80 3.19 15.54
CA ILE A 67 4.56 3.97 14.58
C ILE A 67 3.58 4.69 13.66
N SER A 68 3.62 6.02 13.71
CA SER A 68 2.96 6.88 12.73
C SER A 68 4.01 7.36 11.75
N PHE A 69 3.71 7.34 10.46
CA PHE A 69 4.61 7.88 9.46
C PHE A 69 4.08 9.21 8.96
N ASP A 70 4.96 10.22 8.86
CA ASP A 70 4.61 11.54 8.34
C ASP A 70 4.36 11.50 6.81
N SER A 71 4.84 10.44 6.15
CA SER A 71 4.54 10.09 4.76
C SER A 71 4.55 8.57 4.58
N ASN A 72 3.96 8.06 3.51
CA ASN A 72 4.04 6.63 3.19
C ASN A 72 5.51 6.20 3.06
N LEU A 73 5.82 5.02 3.58
CA LEU A 73 7.10 4.39 3.37
C LEU A 73 7.26 4.05 1.89
N THR A 74 8.38 4.43 1.28
CA THR A 74 8.65 4.17 -0.14
C THR A 74 9.67 3.07 -0.30
N CYS A 75 9.34 2.07 -1.13
CA CYS A 75 10.27 1.02 -1.54
C CYS A 75 10.26 0.88 -3.05
N ASP A 76 11.32 1.33 -3.72
CA ASP A 76 11.45 1.23 -5.17
C ASP A 76 12.26 0.00 -5.55
N ILE A 77 11.78 -0.75 -6.53
CA ILE A 77 12.45 -1.94 -7.07
C ILE A 77 12.86 -1.63 -8.50
N VAL A 78 14.16 -1.72 -8.79
CA VAL A 78 14.74 -1.33 -10.08
C VAL A 78 15.39 -2.53 -10.74
N GLY A 79 14.86 -2.92 -11.89
CA GLY A 79 15.47 -3.86 -12.81
C GLY A 79 16.66 -3.23 -13.54
N SER A 80 17.79 -3.92 -13.57
CA SER A 80 18.98 -3.47 -14.28
C SER A 80 19.58 -4.59 -15.12
N LYS A 81 19.81 -4.31 -16.41
CA LYS A 81 20.50 -5.22 -17.34
C LYS A 81 22.02 -5.29 -17.07
N SER A 82 22.60 -4.33 -16.35
CA SER A 82 24.01 -4.31 -15.99
C SER A 82 24.30 -4.91 -14.60
N ALA A 83 23.28 -5.07 -13.76
CA ALA A 83 23.43 -5.70 -12.46
C ALA A 83 23.62 -7.22 -12.61
N THR A 84 24.70 -7.75 -12.03
CA THR A 84 24.98 -9.19 -11.98
C THR A 84 24.53 -9.83 -10.66
N SER A 85 24.24 -9.02 -9.65
CA SER A 85 23.75 -9.45 -8.34
C SER A 85 22.80 -8.39 -7.77
N PRO A 86 21.81 -8.77 -6.94
CA PRO A 86 20.93 -7.80 -6.32
C PRO A 86 21.65 -6.99 -5.24
N SER A 87 21.13 -5.81 -4.94
CA SER A 87 21.62 -4.94 -3.88
C SER A 87 20.48 -4.11 -3.32
N VAL A 88 20.67 -3.56 -2.12
CA VAL A 88 19.77 -2.57 -1.55
C VAL A 88 20.55 -1.31 -1.20
N THR A 89 19.98 -0.18 -1.55
CA THR A 89 20.48 1.16 -1.24
C THR A 89 19.49 1.84 -0.31
N MET A 90 19.92 2.13 0.91
CA MET A 90 19.09 2.74 1.95
C MET A 90 19.96 3.53 2.94
N SER A 91 19.30 4.35 3.75
CA SER A 91 19.95 4.98 4.89
C SER A 91 20.38 3.96 5.94
N PRO A 92 21.62 4.01 6.47
CA PRO A 92 22.06 3.14 7.57
C PRO A 92 21.18 3.26 8.82
N ASP A 93 20.49 4.37 9.02
CA ASP A 93 19.59 4.54 10.17
C ASP A 93 18.42 3.56 10.15
N TRP A 94 18.03 3.06 8.97
CA TRP A 94 17.02 2.01 8.86
C TRP A 94 17.42 0.72 9.58
N GLU A 95 18.72 0.41 9.72
CA GLU A 95 19.17 -0.85 10.35
C GLU A 95 18.72 -1.01 11.81
N LYS A 96 18.32 0.09 12.48
CA LYS A 96 17.74 0.06 13.83
C LYS A 96 16.26 -0.31 13.86
N TYR A 97 15.58 -0.29 12.72
CA TYR A 97 14.11 -0.35 12.65
C TYR A 97 13.58 -1.37 11.65
N LEU A 98 14.46 -2.05 10.92
CA LEU A 98 14.07 -3.14 10.05
C LEU A 98 15.09 -4.28 10.07
N THR A 99 14.63 -5.44 9.64
CA THR A 99 15.44 -6.64 9.46
C THR A 99 15.28 -7.13 8.03
N PHE A 100 16.39 -7.56 7.43
CA PHE A 100 16.37 -8.28 6.17
C PHE A 100 16.64 -9.76 6.41
N THR A 101 15.78 -10.61 5.89
CA THR A 101 15.98 -12.06 5.92
C THR A 101 15.84 -12.61 4.51
N LEU A 102 16.69 -13.59 4.18
CA LEU A 102 16.60 -14.33 2.94
C LEU A 102 16.29 -15.79 3.29
N ASP A 103 15.11 -16.25 2.91
CA ASP A 103 14.69 -17.63 3.11
C ASP A 103 13.93 -18.12 1.88
N ASN A 104 14.18 -19.35 1.46
CA ASN A 104 13.49 -19.99 0.34
C ASN A 104 13.32 -19.07 -0.89
N ASP A 105 14.41 -18.47 -1.37
CA ASP A 105 14.45 -17.59 -2.55
C ASP A 105 13.61 -16.29 -2.42
N THR A 106 13.22 -15.95 -1.19
CA THR A 106 12.43 -14.76 -0.86
C THR A 106 13.23 -13.82 0.04
N LEU A 107 13.44 -12.59 -0.42
CA LEU A 107 13.91 -11.49 0.40
C LEU A 107 12.74 -10.92 1.20
N THR A 108 12.78 -11.03 2.52
CA THR A 108 11.83 -10.34 3.39
C THR A 108 12.46 -9.07 3.96
N ILE A 109 11.83 -7.93 3.69
CA ILE A 109 12.12 -6.62 4.28
C ILE A 109 11.08 -6.40 5.38
N ASN A 110 11.50 -6.53 6.63
CA ASN A 110 10.61 -6.52 7.79
C ASN A 110 10.83 -5.26 8.62
N PHE A 111 9.92 -4.30 8.55
CA PHE A 111 9.90 -3.13 9.42
C PHE A 111 9.30 -3.54 10.77
N ASP A 112 10.17 -3.95 11.69
CA ASP A 112 9.84 -4.45 13.03
C ASP A 112 10.10 -3.44 14.15
N PHE A 113 10.71 -2.30 13.83
CA PHE A 113 10.98 -1.20 14.75
C PHE A 113 11.66 -1.65 16.04
N HIS A 114 12.53 -2.66 15.96
CA HIS A 114 13.14 -3.29 17.13
C HIS A 114 13.99 -2.31 17.98
N GLY A 115 14.55 -1.27 17.36
CA GLY A 115 15.28 -0.18 18.03
C GLY A 115 14.42 1.01 18.44
N ALA A 116 13.10 0.98 18.23
CA ALA A 116 12.20 2.02 18.71
C ALA A 116 12.05 1.95 20.24
N GLU A 117 11.91 3.12 20.86
CA GLU A 117 11.85 3.27 22.31
C GLU A 117 10.51 2.80 22.85
N ARG A 118 10.53 1.85 23.80
CA ARG A 118 9.31 1.31 24.41
C ARG A 118 9.01 2.05 25.71
N TYR A 119 7.81 2.60 25.84
CA TYR A 119 7.33 3.23 27.07
C TYR A 119 6.60 2.22 27.98
N ASN A 120 6.96 2.15 29.27
CA ASN A 120 6.27 1.22 30.17
C ASN A 120 4.89 1.79 30.54
N VAL A 121 3.83 1.20 29.99
CA VAL A 121 2.45 1.49 30.41
C VAL A 121 2.17 0.69 31.68
N ASN A 122 2.44 1.31 32.83
CA ASN A 122 2.36 0.65 34.14
C ASN A 122 0.93 0.58 34.72
N ASP A 123 -0.04 1.30 34.13
CA ASP A 123 -1.43 1.31 34.58
C ASP A 123 -2.31 0.64 33.52
N GLU A 124 -2.90 -0.49 33.87
CA GLU A 124 -3.82 -1.22 33.01
C GLU A 124 -5.07 -0.39 32.65
N ASN A 125 -5.43 0.60 33.49
CA ASN A 125 -6.56 1.50 33.26
C ASN A 125 -6.22 2.69 32.34
N ASP A 126 -4.95 2.91 32.02
CA ASP A 126 -4.53 4.00 31.14
C ASP A 126 -4.66 3.60 29.67
N ASN A 127 -5.75 4.01 29.02
CA ASN A 127 -5.99 3.74 27.60
C ASN A 127 -5.18 4.64 26.65
N THR A 128 -4.18 5.37 27.14
CA THR A 128 -3.33 6.21 26.29
C THR A 128 -2.55 5.38 25.29
N ILE A 129 -2.71 5.73 24.01
CA ILE A 129 -1.85 5.25 22.92
C ILE A 129 -0.69 6.23 22.79
N TYR A 130 0.53 5.72 22.61
CA TYR A 130 1.69 6.56 22.36
C TYR A 130 2.18 6.42 20.93
N TYR A 131 2.50 7.54 20.31
CA TYR A 131 3.00 7.59 18.95
C TYR A 131 4.48 7.92 18.90
N THR A 132 5.19 7.21 18.03
CA THR A 132 6.48 7.67 17.49
C THR A 132 6.26 8.06 16.04
N TYR A 133 6.51 9.33 15.73
CA TYR A 133 6.47 9.84 14.37
C TYR A 133 7.76 9.48 13.64
N PHE A 134 7.64 8.93 12.44
CA PHE A 134 8.75 8.64 11.55
C PHE A 134 8.67 9.51 10.31
N ASP A 135 9.78 10.18 10.00
CA ASP A 135 10.03 10.80 8.71
C ASP A 135 10.95 9.86 7.90
N PRO A 136 10.37 9.02 7.01
CA PRO A 136 11.10 7.95 6.35
C PRO A 136 11.96 8.45 5.18
N GLN A 137 13.05 7.73 4.91
CA GLN A 137 13.80 7.83 3.65
C GLN A 137 13.50 6.61 2.77
N PRO A 138 13.55 6.73 1.43
CA PRO A 138 13.25 5.62 0.53
C PRO A 138 14.20 4.44 0.70
N ILE A 139 13.72 3.24 0.38
CA ILE A 139 14.55 2.05 0.21
C ILE A 139 14.54 1.66 -1.27
N ASN A 140 15.72 1.46 -1.85
CA ASN A 140 15.85 1.10 -3.26
C ASN A 140 16.47 -0.29 -3.39
N VAL A 141 15.74 -1.24 -3.97
CA VAL A 141 16.24 -2.58 -4.27
C VAL A 141 16.58 -2.66 -5.76
N THR A 142 17.85 -2.86 -6.09
CA THR A 142 18.28 -3.10 -7.47
C THR A 142 18.40 -4.60 -7.70
N VAL A 143 17.77 -5.10 -8.76
CA VAL A 143 17.82 -6.51 -9.15
C VAL A 143 18.29 -6.67 -10.61
N PRO A 144 19.05 -7.72 -10.94
CA PRO A 144 19.22 -8.18 -12.32
C PRO A 144 17.89 -8.27 -13.07
N SER A 145 17.88 -7.87 -14.34
CA SER A 145 16.70 -7.96 -15.21
C SER A 145 16.14 -9.39 -15.26
N GLY A 146 14.82 -9.54 -15.11
CA GLY A 146 14.12 -10.83 -15.16
C GLY A 146 14.20 -11.68 -13.90
N MET A 147 14.90 -11.20 -12.86
CA MET A 147 15.06 -11.91 -11.59
C MET A 147 13.80 -11.90 -10.73
N LEU A 148 13.11 -10.75 -10.66
CA LEU A 148 11.91 -10.60 -9.83
C LEU A 148 10.73 -11.35 -10.46
N LYS A 149 10.14 -12.27 -9.69
CA LYS A 149 8.97 -13.08 -10.04
C LYS A 149 7.78 -12.85 -9.13
N SER A 150 7.99 -12.39 -7.89
CA SER A 150 6.87 -12.06 -7.01
C SER A 150 7.18 -10.89 -6.07
N LEU A 151 6.16 -10.07 -5.80
CA LEU A 151 6.19 -9.03 -4.78
C LEU A 151 4.95 -9.13 -3.89
N ARG A 152 5.19 -9.22 -2.58
CA ARG A 152 4.17 -9.21 -1.52
C ARG A 152 4.34 -7.97 -0.66
N LEU A 153 3.26 -7.27 -0.40
CA LEU A 153 3.30 -5.95 0.23
C LEU A 153 2.32 -5.84 1.41
N ASN A 154 2.60 -4.87 2.27
CA ASN A 154 1.65 -4.32 3.21
C ASN A 154 1.19 -2.94 2.71
N ARG A 155 -0.07 -2.57 2.95
CA ARG A 155 -0.71 -1.32 2.47
C ARG A 155 0.02 -0.02 2.82
N ILE A 156 0.91 -0.05 3.81
CA ILE A 156 1.64 1.12 4.32
C ILE A 156 2.84 1.50 3.41
N VAL A 157 3.15 0.67 2.41
CA VAL A 157 4.33 0.86 1.54
C VAL A 157 3.92 1.23 0.12
N ASP A 158 4.28 2.44 -0.28
CA ASP A 158 4.22 2.85 -1.69
C ASP A 158 5.39 2.21 -2.45
N THR A 159 5.07 1.46 -3.50
CA THR A 159 6.08 0.70 -4.25
C THR A 159 6.00 0.99 -5.74
N THR A 160 7.15 1.37 -6.32
CA THR A 160 7.35 1.43 -7.77
C THR A 160 8.27 0.30 -8.21
N ILE A 161 7.88 -0.44 -9.24
CA ILE A 161 8.73 -1.42 -9.92
C ILE A 161 9.10 -0.84 -11.28
N SER A 162 10.39 -0.69 -11.55
CA SER A 162 10.87 -0.06 -12.78
C SER A 162 11.87 -0.90 -13.55
N GLY A 163 11.88 -0.81 -14.88
CA GLY A 163 12.91 -1.39 -15.73
C GLY A 163 12.99 -2.92 -15.70
N ILE A 164 11.91 -3.60 -15.31
CA ILE A 164 11.84 -5.06 -15.28
C ILE A 164 11.39 -5.59 -16.64
N ASP A 165 12.19 -6.51 -17.18
CA ASP A 165 11.89 -7.36 -18.34
C ASP A 165 11.76 -8.79 -17.83
N SER A 166 10.55 -9.36 -17.79
CA SER A 166 10.28 -10.67 -17.15
C SER A 166 9.15 -11.44 -17.84
N GLU A 167 9.29 -12.76 -17.92
CA GLU A 167 8.21 -13.65 -18.39
C GLU A 167 6.97 -13.61 -17.48
N SER A 168 7.17 -13.45 -16.17
CA SER A 168 6.08 -13.50 -15.19
C SER A 168 6.37 -12.66 -13.95
N LEU A 169 5.35 -11.98 -13.44
CA LEU A 169 5.39 -11.26 -12.16
C LEU A 169 4.06 -11.44 -11.41
N GLU A 170 4.12 -11.92 -10.17
CA GLU A 170 2.96 -12.07 -9.29
C GLU A 170 2.96 -11.00 -8.19
N LEU A 171 1.84 -10.27 -8.06
CA LEU A 171 1.69 -9.11 -7.18
C LEU A 171 0.51 -9.29 -6.22
N ASP A 172 0.62 -8.71 -5.02
CA ASP A 172 -0.54 -8.48 -4.16
C ASP A 172 -1.45 -7.37 -4.71
N ASN A 173 -2.74 -7.45 -4.37
CA ASN A 173 -3.74 -6.44 -4.71
C ASN A 173 -3.62 -5.18 -3.82
N TYR A 174 -2.56 -4.42 -4.05
CA TYR A 174 -2.33 -3.09 -3.49
C TYR A 174 -2.03 -2.10 -4.63
N ARG A 175 -2.00 -0.80 -4.30
CA ARG A 175 -1.56 0.23 -5.24
C ARG A 175 -0.11 -0.05 -5.64
N ILE A 176 0.11 -0.39 -6.91
CA ILE A 176 1.45 -0.67 -7.45
C ILE A 176 1.66 0.13 -8.73
N ALA A 177 2.82 0.77 -8.82
CA ALA A 177 3.27 1.44 -10.03
C ALA A 177 4.32 0.60 -10.76
N LEU A 178 4.08 0.33 -12.04
CA LEU A 178 5.05 -0.24 -12.97
C LEU A 178 5.55 0.88 -13.89
N ASP A 179 6.87 1.00 -14.06
CA ASP A 179 7.50 2.03 -14.88
C ASP A 179 8.55 1.46 -15.84
N ASN A 180 8.34 1.67 -17.14
CA ASN A 180 9.25 1.21 -18.19
C ASN A 180 9.54 -0.30 -18.11
N CYS A 181 8.50 -1.10 -17.89
CA CYS A 181 8.56 -2.56 -17.80
C CYS A 181 8.02 -3.22 -19.07
N ASP A 182 8.57 -4.38 -19.42
CA ASP A 182 8.05 -5.29 -20.45
C ASP A 182 7.85 -6.66 -19.82
N ILE A 183 6.59 -7.05 -19.60
CA ILE A 183 6.26 -8.24 -18.82
C ILE A 183 5.24 -9.08 -19.59
N ASP A 184 5.56 -10.33 -19.88
CA ASP A 184 4.66 -11.19 -20.65
C ASP A 184 3.40 -11.56 -19.85
N SER A 185 3.51 -11.80 -18.54
CA SER A 185 2.38 -12.09 -17.66
C SER A 185 2.52 -11.40 -16.30
N VAL A 186 1.52 -10.61 -15.91
CA VAL A 186 1.35 -10.09 -14.56
C VAL A 186 0.12 -10.73 -13.95
N LYS A 187 0.28 -11.33 -12.78
CA LYS A 187 -0.83 -11.89 -12.01
C LYS A 187 -1.04 -11.10 -10.73
N VAL A 188 -2.21 -10.51 -10.56
CA VAL A 188 -2.60 -9.83 -9.33
C VAL A 188 -3.51 -10.77 -8.54
N ILE A 189 -3.14 -11.05 -7.30
CA ILE A 189 -3.92 -11.93 -6.41
C ILE A 189 -4.34 -11.19 -5.14
N PRO A 190 -5.28 -11.72 -4.35
CA PRO A 190 -5.75 -11.06 -3.14
C PRO A 190 -4.57 -10.81 -2.21
N SER A 191 -4.58 -9.66 -1.54
CA SER A 191 -3.52 -9.35 -0.59
C SER A 191 -3.45 -10.47 0.45
N SER A 192 -2.23 -11.00 0.64
CA SER A 192 -1.96 -12.05 1.63
C SER A 192 -2.02 -11.56 3.08
N GLY A 193 -2.66 -10.41 3.33
CA GLY A 193 -2.84 -9.83 4.65
C GLY A 193 -3.45 -10.87 5.57
N THR A 194 -2.60 -11.44 6.43
CA THR A 194 -3.07 -11.93 7.73
C THR A 194 -3.73 -10.73 8.37
N ASN A 195 -5.04 -10.63 8.21
CA ASN A 195 -5.91 -10.03 9.19
C ASN A 195 -5.59 -10.74 10.50
N ASN A 196 -4.57 -10.28 11.22
CA ASN A 196 -4.62 -10.32 12.66
C ASN A 196 -5.72 -9.33 13.07
N SER A 197 -6.96 -9.69 12.73
CA SER A 197 -8.18 -9.15 13.31
C SER A 197 -8.35 -9.71 14.74
N GLY A 198 -7.24 -9.85 15.47
CA GLY A 198 -7.26 -9.98 16.91
C GLY A 198 -7.30 -8.58 17.47
N ASN A 199 -8.50 -8.01 17.57
CA ASN A 199 -8.76 -6.70 18.18
C ASN A 199 -8.00 -5.52 17.58
N TYR A 200 -8.16 -5.28 16.26
CA TYR A 200 -8.16 -3.89 15.82
C TYR A 200 -9.41 -3.24 16.40
N ASP A 201 -9.26 -2.63 17.57
CA ASP A 201 -10.22 -1.64 18.03
C ASP A 201 -10.14 -0.50 17.02
N ASP A 202 -11.22 -0.28 16.27
CA ASP A 202 -11.46 0.80 15.30
C ASP A 202 -11.27 2.22 15.89
N SER A 203 -10.76 2.33 17.11
CA SER A 203 -10.41 3.56 17.82
C SER A 203 -9.00 4.06 17.50
N VAL A 204 -8.13 3.23 16.91
CA VAL A 204 -6.82 3.68 16.41
C VAL A 204 -6.96 4.22 15.00
N TYR A 205 -7.45 5.46 14.94
CA TYR A 205 -7.22 6.36 13.83
C TYR A 205 -5.70 6.50 13.61
N VAL A 206 -5.11 5.61 12.81
CA VAL A 206 -3.96 6.01 12.01
C VAL A 206 -4.56 6.99 11.01
N GLU A 207 -4.28 8.28 11.16
CA GLU A 207 -4.67 9.37 10.24
C GLU A 207 -4.04 9.22 8.85
N THR A 208 -3.98 8.01 8.28
CA THR A 208 -4.04 7.87 6.83
C THR A 208 -5.50 7.93 6.46
N TYR A 209 -5.89 9.10 5.94
CA TYR A 209 -7.19 9.39 5.33
C TYR A 209 -7.54 8.31 4.28
N CYS A 210 -8.14 7.21 4.73
CA CYS A 210 -8.75 6.20 3.86
C CYS A 210 -10.20 6.11 4.28
N GLU A 211 -11.08 6.69 3.46
CA GLU A 211 -12.50 6.44 3.59
C GLU A 211 -12.74 4.92 3.58
N PRO A 212 -13.43 4.37 4.58
CA PRO A 212 -13.84 2.98 4.59
C PRO A 212 -14.95 2.82 3.55
N GLY A 213 -14.56 2.67 2.28
CA GLY A 213 -15.52 2.64 1.17
C GLY A 213 -14.93 2.48 -0.22
N LEU A 214 -13.62 2.70 -0.40
CA LEU A 214 -12.97 2.51 -1.70
C LEU A 214 -11.96 1.38 -1.61
N THR A 215 -12.42 0.17 -1.89
CA THR A 215 -11.58 -1.01 -2.19
C THR A 215 -10.96 -0.92 -3.59
N SER A 216 -10.69 0.29 -4.09
CA SER A 216 -10.05 0.46 -5.40
C SER A 216 -8.60 0.03 -5.30
N SER A 217 -8.24 -0.95 -6.13
CA SER A 217 -6.85 -1.34 -6.30
C SER A 217 -6.34 -0.66 -7.55
N ASP A 218 -5.38 0.25 -7.37
CA ASP A 218 -4.86 1.08 -8.44
C ASP A 218 -3.65 0.39 -9.08
N ILE A 219 -3.76 0.09 -10.37
CA ILE A 219 -2.64 -0.40 -11.19
C ILE A 219 -2.17 0.76 -12.06
N ILE A 220 -0.96 1.24 -11.79
CA ILE A 220 -0.38 2.38 -12.51
C ILE A 220 0.68 1.85 -13.47
N LEU A 221 0.51 2.13 -14.75
CA LEU A 221 1.41 1.75 -15.82
C LEU A 221 2.03 3.00 -16.44
N LYS A 222 3.36 3.09 -16.43
CA LYS A 222 4.10 4.17 -17.09
C LYS A 222 5.00 3.56 -18.15
N LYS A 223 4.71 3.80 -19.43
CA LYS A 223 5.48 3.26 -20.57
C LYS A 223 5.72 1.74 -20.48
N CYS A 224 4.71 1.01 -20.02
CA CYS A 224 4.81 -0.44 -19.82
C CYS A 224 4.12 -1.23 -20.93
N ARG A 225 4.69 -2.37 -21.30
CA ARG A 225 4.01 -3.40 -22.08
C ARG A 225 3.71 -4.59 -21.16
N ILE A 226 2.44 -4.95 -21.03
CA ILE A 226 2.00 -6.16 -20.35
C ILE A 226 1.33 -7.09 -21.37
N GLY A 227 1.84 -8.30 -21.54
CA GLY A 227 1.20 -9.30 -22.40
C GLY A 227 -0.17 -9.70 -21.84
N THR A 228 -0.18 -10.36 -20.69
CA THR A 228 -1.42 -10.73 -19.98
C THR A 228 -1.43 -10.14 -18.58
N LEU A 229 -2.47 -9.38 -18.25
CA LEU A 229 -2.81 -8.99 -16.89
C LEU A 229 -3.91 -9.91 -16.37
N ASP A 230 -3.55 -10.90 -15.57
CA ASP A 230 -4.46 -11.85 -14.91
C ASP A 230 -4.84 -11.34 -13.51
N LEU A 231 -6.07 -10.91 -13.34
CA LEU A 231 -6.66 -10.50 -12.07
C LEU A 231 -7.41 -11.69 -11.47
N ALA A 232 -6.91 -12.26 -10.36
CA ALA A 232 -7.56 -13.35 -9.64
C ALA A 232 -8.14 -12.80 -8.32
N LEU A 233 -9.22 -12.03 -8.43
CA LEU A 233 -9.75 -11.20 -7.33
C LEU A 233 -11.26 -11.35 -7.21
N TYR A 234 -11.80 -11.10 -6.01
CA TYR A 234 -13.24 -10.96 -5.84
C TYR A 234 -13.75 -9.70 -6.59
N PRO A 235 -15.05 -9.64 -6.94
CA PRO A 235 -15.63 -8.47 -7.59
C PRO A 235 -15.45 -7.20 -6.73
N GLN A 236 -14.73 -6.23 -7.25
CA GLN A 236 -14.42 -4.96 -6.59
C GLN A 236 -14.24 -3.86 -7.64
N THR A 237 -13.84 -2.67 -7.21
CA THR A 237 -13.36 -1.63 -8.13
C THR A 237 -11.87 -1.80 -8.38
N ILE A 238 -11.45 -1.74 -9.64
CA ILE A 238 -10.04 -1.72 -10.05
C ILE A 238 -9.87 -0.55 -11.00
N ASP A 239 -8.93 0.33 -10.66
CA ASP A 239 -8.61 1.50 -11.47
C ASP A 239 -7.27 1.26 -12.17
N ILE A 240 -7.24 1.42 -13.49
CA ILE A 240 -6.02 1.30 -14.30
C ILE A 240 -5.64 2.68 -14.84
N TYR A 241 -4.46 3.14 -14.45
CA TYR A 241 -3.90 4.41 -14.90
C TYR A 241 -2.73 4.14 -15.83
N GLY A 242 -2.86 4.48 -17.12
CA GLY A 242 -1.77 4.37 -18.09
C GLY A 242 -1.11 5.72 -18.41
N SER A 243 0.19 5.74 -18.72
CA SER A 243 0.81 6.84 -19.47
C SER A 243 0.86 6.52 -20.96
N GLU A 244 1.19 7.51 -21.79
CA GLU A 244 1.52 7.29 -23.20
C GLU A 244 2.51 6.11 -23.36
N GLY A 245 2.22 5.22 -24.31
CA GLY A 245 2.98 3.98 -24.55
C GLY A 245 2.66 2.82 -23.62
N SER A 246 1.74 2.98 -22.67
CA SER A 246 1.34 1.88 -21.76
C SER A 246 0.24 1.02 -22.40
N ARG A 247 0.47 -0.29 -22.48
CA ARG A 247 -0.44 -1.23 -23.14
C ARG A 247 -0.54 -2.56 -22.39
N ILE A 248 -1.75 -3.11 -22.38
CA ILE A 248 -2.08 -4.48 -21.95
C ILE A 248 -2.64 -5.23 -23.17
N ASP A 249 -2.00 -6.33 -23.60
CA ASP A 249 -2.51 -7.10 -24.75
C ASP A 249 -3.81 -7.84 -24.39
N LEU A 250 -3.83 -8.50 -23.21
CA LEU A 250 -4.99 -9.20 -22.65
C LEU A 250 -5.14 -8.87 -21.17
N LEU A 251 -6.31 -8.36 -20.78
CA LEU A 251 -6.74 -8.31 -19.38
C LEU A 251 -7.73 -9.45 -19.15
N ARG A 252 -7.39 -10.38 -18.26
CA ARG A 252 -8.30 -11.43 -17.82
C ARG A 252 -8.62 -11.23 -16.35
N TRP A 253 -9.90 -11.21 -16.00
CA TRP A 253 -10.34 -11.17 -14.62
C TRP A 253 -11.16 -12.41 -14.30
N THR A 254 -10.60 -13.23 -13.42
CA THR A 254 -11.25 -14.41 -12.83
C THR A 254 -11.83 -14.04 -11.46
N ASP A 255 -13.15 -14.05 -11.39
CA ASP A 255 -13.92 -13.90 -10.16
C ASP A 255 -13.65 -15.06 -9.21
N THR A 256 -13.05 -14.76 -8.05
CA THR A 256 -12.77 -15.77 -7.01
C THR A 256 -13.87 -15.88 -5.95
N SER A 257 -14.98 -15.14 -6.10
CA SER A 257 -16.08 -15.17 -5.13
C SER A 257 -16.95 -16.42 -5.28
N THR A 258 -17.53 -16.83 -4.15
CA THR A 258 -18.58 -17.86 -4.11
C THR A 258 -19.98 -17.25 -4.03
N GLU A 259 -20.07 -15.93 -3.92
CA GLU A 259 -21.32 -15.18 -3.79
C GLU A 259 -21.82 -14.72 -5.15
N ASN A 260 -23.15 -14.55 -5.28
CA ASN A 260 -23.78 -14.02 -6.48
C ASN A 260 -24.23 -12.56 -6.27
N SER A 261 -24.62 -11.90 -7.37
CA SER A 261 -25.17 -10.53 -7.38
C SER A 261 -24.17 -9.40 -7.06
N GLN A 262 -22.88 -9.68 -7.06
CA GLN A 262 -21.83 -8.67 -6.96
C GLN A 262 -21.52 -8.06 -8.34
N ILE A 263 -20.89 -6.89 -8.34
CA ILE A 263 -20.47 -6.18 -9.56
C ILE A 263 -18.96 -5.94 -9.48
N ALA A 264 -18.23 -6.50 -10.44
CA ALA A 264 -16.84 -6.13 -10.71
C ALA A 264 -16.84 -4.87 -11.56
N PHE A 265 -16.13 -3.83 -11.13
CA PHE A 265 -15.99 -2.57 -11.83
C PHE A 265 -14.53 -2.34 -12.22
N LEU A 266 -14.28 -2.22 -13.53
CA LEU A 266 -12.97 -1.87 -14.06
C LEU A 266 -13.06 -0.46 -14.68
N ASP A 267 -12.32 0.50 -14.12
CA ASP A 267 -12.16 1.83 -14.68
C ASP A 267 -10.78 1.97 -15.34
N ASN A 268 -10.74 2.13 -16.65
CA ASN A 268 -9.52 2.36 -17.41
C ASN A 268 -9.37 3.84 -17.75
N HIS A 269 -8.48 4.54 -17.05
CA HIS A 269 -8.29 5.96 -17.27
C HIS A 269 -7.53 6.27 -18.56
N SER A 270 -6.60 5.41 -18.98
CA SER A 270 -5.67 5.80 -20.06
C SER A 270 -4.77 4.70 -20.63
N ALA A 271 -4.84 3.46 -20.14
CA ALA A 271 -4.04 2.37 -20.73
C ALA A 271 -4.69 1.87 -22.03
N GLU A 272 -3.89 1.49 -23.03
CA GLU A 272 -4.38 0.74 -24.18
C GLU A 272 -4.66 -0.69 -23.74
N ILE A 273 -5.90 -1.16 -23.88
CA ILE A 273 -6.29 -2.54 -23.56
C ILE A 273 -6.76 -3.22 -24.84
N GLY A 274 -6.03 -4.27 -25.27
CA GLY A 274 -6.32 -5.00 -26.51
C GLY A 274 -7.56 -5.88 -26.40
N LYS A 275 -7.64 -6.72 -25.36
CA LYS A 275 -8.76 -7.64 -25.12
C LYS A 275 -9.07 -7.73 -23.62
N ILE A 276 -10.36 -7.89 -23.29
CA ILE A 276 -10.83 -8.18 -21.93
C ILE A 276 -11.53 -9.55 -21.91
N GLU A 277 -11.19 -10.38 -20.94
CA GLU A 277 -11.87 -11.63 -20.59
C GLU A 277 -12.39 -11.56 -19.15
N TRP A 278 -13.71 -11.68 -18.98
CA TRP A 278 -14.35 -11.79 -17.66
C TRP A 278 -14.82 -13.23 -17.44
N ILE A 279 -14.37 -13.85 -16.36
CA ILE A 279 -14.71 -15.22 -15.99
C ILE A 279 -15.39 -15.18 -14.63
N SER A 280 -16.72 -15.33 -14.58
CA SER A 280 -17.49 -15.41 -13.33
C SER A 280 -18.24 -16.73 -13.19
N PRO A 281 -17.70 -17.67 -12.40
CA PRO A 281 -18.39 -18.93 -12.09
C PRO A 281 -19.72 -18.72 -11.36
N ALA A 282 -19.81 -17.69 -10.51
CA ALA A 282 -21.01 -17.38 -9.71
C ALA A 282 -22.05 -16.52 -10.46
N GLY A 283 -21.75 -16.07 -11.69
CA GLY A 283 -22.65 -15.25 -12.49
C GLY A 283 -22.71 -13.77 -12.06
N ASN A 284 -21.65 -13.25 -11.46
CA ASN A 284 -21.51 -11.84 -11.12
C ASN A 284 -21.36 -10.98 -12.37
N ARG A 285 -21.72 -9.70 -12.22
CA ARG A 285 -21.76 -8.75 -13.32
C ARG A 285 -20.42 -8.07 -13.47
N PHE A 286 -20.06 -7.77 -14.72
CA PHE A 286 -18.89 -6.98 -15.05
C PHE A 286 -19.34 -5.64 -15.63
N ARG A 287 -18.78 -4.55 -15.11
CA ARG A 287 -18.95 -3.20 -15.64
C ARG A 287 -17.57 -2.65 -15.99
N PHE A 288 -17.47 -2.09 -17.18
CA PHE A 288 -16.26 -1.48 -17.69
C PHE A 288 -16.50 -0.01 -18.04
N ALA A 289 -15.62 0.86 -17.58
CA ALA A 289 -15.53 2.25 -17.99
C ALA A 289 -14.14 2.50 -18.59
N SER A 290 -14.05 3.32 -19.64
CA SER A 290 -12.78 3.67 -20.26
C SER A 290 -12.78 5.12 -20.72
N ASN A 291 -11.74 5.84 -20.32
CA ASN A 291 -11.34 7.10 -20.93
C ASN A 291 -10.21 6.89 -21.97
N GLY A 292 -9.59 5.70 -21.99
CA GLY A 292 -8.58 5.30 -22.98
C GLY A 292 -9.17 4.72 -24.27
N SER A 293 -8.37 4.70 -25.35
CA SER A 293 -8.75 4.07 -26.63
C SER A 293 -8.82 2.54 -26.49
N MET A 294 -9.90 1.94 -26.97
CA MET A 294 -10.13 0.50 -26.93
C MET A 294 -10.48 -0.04 -28.31
N THR A 295 -9.92 -1.21 -28.64
CA THR A 295 -10.42 -2.03 -29.75
C THR A 295 -11.35 -3.10 -29.19
N ILE A 296 -12.67 -2.92 -29.34
CA ILE A 296 -13.64 -3.96 -28.97
C ILE A 296 -13.71 -4.97 -30.12
N THR A 297 -13.27 -6.21 -29.88
CA THR A 297 -13.49 -7.31 -30.81
C THR A 297 -14.74 -8.08 -30.36
N PRO A 298 -15.87 -8.02 -31.09
CA PRO A 298 -17.06 -8.80 -30.75
C PRO A 298 -16.78 -10.29 -30.94
N PHE A 299 -17.20 -11.10 -29.96
CA PHE A 299 -17.28 -12.57 -30.05
C PHE A 299 -18.69 -12.98 -30.48
#